data_AF-A0A2A5M169-F1
#
_entry.id   AF-A0A2A5M169-F1
#
_cell.length_a   1.000
_cell.length_b   1.000
_cell.length_c   1.000
_cell.angle_alpha   90.00
_cell.angle_beta   90.00
_cell.angle_gamma   90.00
#
_symmetry.space_group_name_H-M   'P 1'
#
loop_
_entity.id
_entity.type
_entity.pdbx_description
1 polymer ?
#
loop_
_entity_poly.entity_id
_entity_poly.type
_entity_poly.pdbx_seq_one_letter_code
_entity_poly.pdbx_strand_id
1 'polypeptide(L)'
;MFSVPLENAVASVEVGLVTDIFLGLLLFVFLLACVWKRLNKHHSFTQYAPTLLTTLGILGTFFGIVAGLLAFDVKNIDGSIEGLLGGMKTAFITSLVGMFLSIVYKVLVSVGILYMADSEEIDEDQIGAAELYVVMREQRDGISALNQAIGSGDESSLTGQMKLMRSDINDADKQSRKEFSEFQEKLWIKLQDFADMLSKSATETVIEALKQVITDFNNNLTEQFGENFKELNKAVEKLVEWQDNYKVQLGDMTLQYAQGVTAITETEAAIAKIQEHTNQIPDSMTKLGEVMTVNQHQVDELGRHLEAFKDVRDKAVEAVPSLKEQIGLTVDGVQDASKQLVEGITKVTESYQEVISQGVAEFTDGTRQVNQSLQSTSDAMQKGSEQTSQLFADMADDLHSNFRTLAAEMNDQTKSIGESLRESGKSVVEEAAHSRESFESGLEGMRNQLNSNLEQMADQQAAQFQSLVTGLKEAMEQSIRRSAESVEGSIEILDQALQSEINRSMEQMGQALVSITGQFTEDYRGLVDQMNQVVQARA
;
A
#
# COMPACT_ATOMS: atom_id res chain seq x y z
N MET A 1 28.66 9.86 48.05
CA MET A 1 28.95 8.46 47.65
C MET A 1 29.75 8.36 46.35
N PHE A 2 29.82 9.40 45.50
CA PHE A 2 30.62 9.40 44.25
C PHE A 2 32.00 10.08 44.35
N SER A 3 32.33 10.77 45.44
CA SER A 3 33.63 11.47 45.59
C SER A 3 34.81 10.52 45.79
N VAL A 4 34.67 9.55 46.70
CA VAL A 4 35.74 8.60 47.05
C VAL A 4 36.27 7.77 45.86
N PRO A 5 35.43 7.17 44.98
CA PRO A 5 35.96 6.46 43.82
C PRO A 5 36.62 7.37 42.79
N LEU A 6 36.16 8.63 42.66
CA LEU A 6 36.75 9.61 41.76
C LEU A 6 38.13 10.07 42.28
N GLU A 7 38.24 10.36 43.57
CA GLU A 7 39.50 10.74 44.22
C GLU A 7 40.54 9.62 44.11
N ASN A 8 40.15 8.36 44.36
CA ASN A 8 41.06 7.21 44.20
C ASN A 8 41.50 7.00 42.74
N ALA A 9 40.60 7.24 41.78
CA ALA A 9 40.92 7.13 40.35
C ALA A 9 41.85 8.24 39.86
N VAL A 10 41.80 9.44 40.46
CA VAL A 10 42.68 10.56 40.11
C VAL A 10 44.02 10.46 40.84
N ALA A 11 44.03 10.01 42.11
CA ALA A 11 45.24 9.91 42.93
C ALA A 11 46.24 8.85 42.46
N SER A 12 45.78 7.82 41.72
CA SER A 12 46.66 6.75 41.20
C SER A 12 47.35 7.07 39.88
N VAL A 13 47.04 8.21 39.24
CA VAL A 13 47.51 8.51 37.88
C VAL A 13 48.65 9.52 37.93
N GLU A 14 49.78 9.15 37.32
CA GLU A 14 50.91 10.06 37.17
C GLU A 14 50.52 11.26 36.31
N VAL A 15 50.82 12.46 36.78
CA VAL A 15 50.38 13.74 36.17
C VAL A 15 50.80 13.88 34.71
N GLY A 16 51.96 13.33 34.32
CA GLY A 16 52.42 13.30 32.93
C GLY A 16 51.48 12.48 32.02
N LEU A 17 51.03 11.32 32.49
CA LEU A 17 50.17 10.41 31.72
C LEU A 17 48.79 11.04 31.45
N VAL A 18 48.27 11.82 32.41
CA VAL A 18 47.04 12.61 32.23
C VAL A 18 47.20 13.61 31.08
N THR A 19 48.33 14.33 31.04
CA THR A 19 48.62 15.31 29.98
C THR A 19 48.56 14.65 28.60
N ASP A 20 49.23 13.51 28.46
CA ASP A 20 49.31 12.78 27.19
C ASP A 20 47.95 12.24 26.74
N ILE A 21 47.12 11.77 27.67
CA ILE A 21 45.73 11.34 27.36
C ILE A 21 44.92 12.50 26.81
N PHE A 22 44.92 13.65 27.48
CA PHE A 22 44.14 14.81 27.06
C PHE A 22 44.66 15.40 25.74
N LEU A 23 45.97 15.47 25.55
CA LEU A 23 46.58 15.89 24.28
C LEU A 23 46.25 14.93 23.14
N GLY A 24 46.32 13.61 23.38
CA GLY A 24 45.92 12.59 22.43
C GLY A 24 44.45 12.70 22.04
N LEU A 25 43.57 12.94 23.01
CA LEU A 25 42.14 13.12 22.77
C LEU A 25 41.85 14.40 21.98
N LEU A 26 42.50 15.53 22.33
CA LEU A 26 42.40 16.78 21.59
C LEU A 26 42.83 16.62 20.12
N LEU A 27 43.97 15.95 19.89
CA LEU A 27 44.45 15.69 18.53
C LEU A 27 43.53 14.73 17.76
N PHE A 28 43.01 13.70 18.41
CA PHE A 28 42.06 12.77 17.81
C PHE A 28 40.78 13.49 17.36
N VAL A 29 40.17 14.29 18.24
CA VAL A 29 38.99 15.10 17.94
C VAL A 29 39.29 16.06 16.78
N PHE A 30 40.44 16.73 16.80
CA PHE A 30 40.83 17.67 15.76
C PHE A 30 40.99 16.99 14.39
N LEU A 31 41.71 15.86 14.33
CA LEU A 31 41.91 15.11 13.08
C LEU A 31 40.58 14.54 12.57
N LEU A 32 39.76 13.98 13.46
CA LEU A 32 38.46 13.43 13.11
C LEU A 32 37.51 14.52 12.57
N ALA A 33 37.50 15.70 13.19
CA ALA A 33 36.74 16.86 12.71
C ALA A 33 37.24 17.36 11.35
N CYS A 34 38.56 17.35 11.11
CA CYS A 34 39.14 17.70 9.80
C CYS A 34 38.77 16.69 8.71
N VAL A 35 38.86 15.38 9.01
CA VAL A 35 38.52 14.30 8.07
C VAL A 35 37.03 14.32 7.73
N TRP A 36 36.16 14.42 8.73
CA TRP A 36 34.71 14.46 8.51
C TRP A 36 34.26 15.71 7.78
N LYS A 37 34.88 16.87 8.05
CA LYS A 37 34.60 18.09 7.28
C LYS A 37 35.06 17.95 5.82
N ARG A 38 36.21 17.32 5.57
CA ARG A 38 36.72 17.06 4.21
C ARG A 38 35.90 16.01 3.46
N LEU A 39 35.37 15.00 4.15
CA LEU A 39 34.49 13.98 3.60
C LEU A 39 33.01 14.42 3.52
N ASN A 40 32.72 15.65 3.94
CA ASN A 40 31.39 16.25 3.99
C ASN A 40 30.34 15.37 4.73
N LYS A 41 30.72 14.81 5.88
CA LYS A 41 29.85 13.98 6.73
C LYS A 41 29.75 14.55 8.15
N HIS A 42 28.63 14.28 8.82
CA HIS A 42 28.37 14.68 10.22
C HIS A 42 28.54 16.18 10.48
N HIS A 43 27.81 17.00 9.72
CA HIS A 43 27.91 18.46 9.73
C HIS A 43 27.77 19.08 11.14
N SER A 44 26.78 18.65 11.91
CA SER A 44 26.57 19.12 13.30
C SER A 44 27.77 18.88 14.21
N PHE A 45 28.50 17.76 14.03
CA PHE A 45 29.72 17.49 14.79
C PHE A 45 30.85 18.42 14.37
N THR A 46 31.04 18.61 13.07
CA THR A 46 32.12 19.46 12.53
C THR A 46 31.94 20.94 12.91
N GLN A 47 30.70 21.44 12.96
CA GLN A 47 30.40 22.79 13.44
C GLN A 47 30.65 22.94 14.95
N TYR A 48 30.34 21.91 15.76
CA TYR A 48 30.56 21.95 17.20
C TYR A 48 32.02 21.66 17.63
N ALA A 49 32.85 21.10 16.73
CA ALA A 49 34.22 20.69 17.02
C ALA A 49 35.11 21.78 17.66
N PRO A 50 35.11 23.06 17.23
CA PRO A 50 35.90 24.11 17.87
C PRO A 50 35.51 24.34 19.33
N THR A 51 34.22 24.31 19.63
CA THR A 51 33.70 24.44 20.99
C THR A 51 34.11 23.23 21.81
N LEU A 52 33.95 22.02 21.27
CA LEU A 52 34.33 20.78 21.94
C LEU A 52 35.83 20.74 22.26
N LEU A 53 36.71 21.17 21.34
CA LEU A 53 38.16 21.28 21.58
C LEU A 53 38.49 22.26 22.73
N THR A 54 37.80 23.40 22.78
CA THR A 54 37.99 24.35 23.90
C THR A 54 37.46 23.81 25.22
N THR A 55 36.26 23.24 25.24
CA THR A 55 35.64 22.68 26.45
C THR A 55 36.45 21.51 26.98
N LEU A 56 36.98 20.66 26.11
CA LEU A 56 37.84 19.54 26.50
C LEU A 56 39.20 20.02 27.02
N GLY A 57 39.75 21.10 26.44
CA GLY A 57 40.93 21.78 26.99
C GLY A 57 40.68 22.32 28.40
N ILE A 58 39.52 22.96 28.63
CA ILE A 58 39.09 23.45 29.95
C ILE A 58 38.92 22.27 30.93
N LEU A 59 38.34 21.15 30.49
CA LEU A 59 38.20 19.94 31.30
C LEU A 59 39.57 19.40 31.74
N GLY A 60 40.55 19.36 30.83
CA GLY A 60 41.93 19.01 31.14
C GLY A 60 42.56 19.94 32.17
N THR A 61 42.26 21.25 32.11
CA THR A 61 42.69 22.22 33.12
C THR A 61 42.16 21.90 34.51
N PHE A 62 40.85 21.66 34.63
CA PHE A 62 40.25 21.31 35.91
C PHE A 62 40.83 20.00 36.46
N PHE A 63 41.02 19.00 35.61
CA PHE A 63 41.60 17.73 36.02
C PHE A 63 43.06 17.89 36.49
N GLY A 64 43.89 18.65 35.77
CA GLY A 64 45.27 18.91 36.15
C GLY A 64 45.41 19.64 37.49
N ILE A 65 44.52 20.61 37.76
CA ILE A 65 44.47 21.31 39.06
C ILE A 65 44.08 20.33 40.17
N VAL A 66 43.05 19.50 39.97
CA VAL A 66 42.61 18.52 40.98
C VAL A 66 43.71 17.50 41.26
N ALA A 67 44.37 16.96 40.23
CA ALA A 67 45.49 16.03 40.40
C ALA A 67 46.65 16.68 41.17
N GLY A 68 46.98 17.94 40.87
CA GLY A 68 48.00 18.70 41.60
C GLY A 68 47.63 18.96 43.07
N LEU A 69 46.36 19.21 43.37
CA LEU A 69 45.87 19.43 44.73
C LEU A 69 45.82 18.12 45.54
N LEU A 70 45.48 16.99 44.92
CA LEU A 70 45.50 15.68 45.59
C LEU A 70 46.92 15.23 45.94
N ALA A 71 47.92 15.63 45.14
CA ALA A 71 49.33 15.40 45.43
C ALA A 71 49.90 16.35 46.51
N PHE A 72 49.11 17.31 47.01
CA PHE A 72 49.57 18.31 47.96
C PHE A 72 49.39 17.85 49.42
N ASP A 73 50.48 17.52 50.10
CA ASP A 73 50.48 17.23 51.53
C ASP A 73 50.88 18.46 52.36
N VAL A 74 49.94 18.96 53.17
CA VAL A 74 50.13 20.10 54.08
C VAL A 74 51.26 19.87 55.08
N LYS A 75 51.61 18.60 55.38
CA LYS A 75 52.71 18.26 56.30
C LYS A 75 54.09 18.27 55.65
N ASN A 76 54.17 18.23 54.32
CA ASN A 76 55.42 18.26 53.56
C ASN A 76 55.31 19.22 52.36
N ILE A 77 55.24 20.51 52.67
CA ILE A 77 55.01 21.57 51.68
C ILE A 77 56.12 21.58 50.61
N ASP A 78 57.39 21.50 51.02
CA ASP A 78 58.52 21.58 50.09
C ASP A 78 58.54 20.44 49.06
N GLY A 79 58.21 19.21 49.47
CA GLY A 79 58.10 18.07 48.55
C GLY A 79 56.81 18.06 47.71
N SER A 80 55.75 18.69 48.22
CA SER A 80 54.42 18.73 47.57
C SER A 80 54.31 19.81 46.50
N ILE A 81 55.16 20.84 46.56
CA ILE A 81 55.18 21.94 45.57
C ILE A 81 55.51 21.42 44.17
N GLU A 82 56.39 20.42 44.04
CA GLU A 82 56.77 19.85 42.73
C GLU A 82 55.58 19.16 42.04
N GLY A 83 54.79 18.36 42.79
CA GLY A 83 53.58 17.73 42.29
C GLY A 83 52.48 18.73 41.92
N LEU A 84 52.30 19.78 42.74
CA LEU A 84 51.35 20.85 42.47
C LEU A 84 51.71 21.65 41.21
N LEU A 85 52.99 22.01 41.05
CA LEU A 85 53.50 22.68 39.85
C LEU A 85 53.36 21.79 38.60
N GLY A 86 53.57 20.48 38.73
CA GLY A 86 53.31 19.51 37.65
C GLY A 86 51.84 19.48 37.22
N GLY A 87 50.91 19.44 38.18
CA GLY A 87 49.47 19.47 37.91
C GLY A 87 49.02 20.78 37.27
N MET A 88 49.56 21.90 37.75
CA MET A 88 49.31 23.23 37.19
C MET A 88 49.87 23.36 35.76
N LYS A 89 51.07 22.85 35.49
CA LYS A 89 51.67 22.83 34.15
C LYS A 89 50.80 22.03 33.16
N THR A 90 50.33 20.85 33.58
CA THR A 90 49.38 20.02 32.82
C THR A 90 48.11 20.78 32.51
N ALA A 91 47.58 21.49 33.52
CA ALA A 91 46.36 22.25 33.39
C ALA A 91 46.47 23.40 32.36
N PHE A 92 47.60 24.11 32.34
CA PHE A 92 47.85 25.16 31.36
C PHE A 92 48.08 24.63 29.95
N ILE A 93 48.86 23.54 29.79
CA ILE A 93 49.20 22.99 28.47
C ILE A 93 47.95 22.46 27.77
N THR A 94 47.08 21.73 28.48
CA THR A 94 45.86 21.14 27.89
C THR A 94 44.87 22.22 27.39
N SER A 95 44.68 23.32 28.12
CA SER A 95 43.83 24.42 27.68
C SER A 95 44.46 25.25 26.56
N LEU A 96 45.76 25.52 26.62
CA LEU A 96 46.47 26.24 25.55
C LEU A 96 46.40 25.48 24.23
N VAL A 97 46.61 24.16 24.24
CA VAL A 97 46.49 23.32 23.04
C VAL A 97 45.03 23.23 22.57
N GLY A 98 44.05 23.10 23.47
CA GLY A 98 42.63 23.09 23.10
C GLY A 98 42.17 24.38 22.41
N MET A 99 42.57 25.54 22.95
CA MET A 99 42.30 26.84 22.31
C MET A 99 43.05 26.99 20.98
N PHE A 100 44.32 26.59 20.93
CA PHE A 100 45.12 26.66 19.71
C PHE A 100 44.52 25.81 18.58
N LEU A 101 44.19 24.55 18.84
CA LEU A 101 43.57 23.66 17.85
C LEU A 101 42.19 24.16 17.41
N SER A 102 41.40 24.77 18.32
CA SER A 102 40.12 25.39 18.00
C SER A 102 40.28 26.56 17.03
N ILE A 103 41.27 27.44 17.27
CA ILE A 103 41.58 28.57 16.38
C ILE A 103 42.06 28.05 15.02
N VAL A 104 43.00 27.09 15.01
CA VAL A 104 43.51 26.49 13.77
C VAL A 104 42.37 25.87 12.96
N TYR A 105 41.46 25.12 13.59
CA TYR A 105 40.32 24.53 12.91
C TYR A 105 39.41 25.60 12.29
N LYS A 106 39.06 26.66 13.03
CA LYS A 106 38.23 27.76 12.50
C LYS A 106 38.89 28.44 11.31
N VAL A 107 40.20 28.67 11.35
CA VAL A 107 40.94 29.26 10.23
C VAL A 107 40.94 28.32 9.02
N LEU A 108 41.20 27.02 9.21
CA LEU A 108 41.20 26.05 8.11
C LEU A 108 39.83 25.92 7.42
N VAL A 109 38.73 25.99 8.18
CA VAL A 109 37.36 26.00 7.64
C VAL A 109 37.07 27.33 6.94
N SER A 110 37.42 28.45 7.55
CA SER A 110 37.13 29.80 7.02
C SER A 110 37.90 30.13 5.74
N VAL A 111 39.14 29.66 5.60
CA VAL A 111 39.99 29.84 4.41
C VAL A 111 39.62 28.85 3.28
N GLY A 112 38.70 27.92 3.53
CA GLY A 112 38.22 27.00 2.50
C GLY A 112 39.14 25.81 2.21
N ILE A 113 40.24 25.63 2.95
CA ILE A 113 41.23 24.56 2.72
C ILE A 113 40.63 23.15 2.95
N LEU A 114 39.62 23.06 3.83
CA LEU A 114 38.95 21.80 4.16
C LEU A 114 37.73 21.51 3.27
N TYR A 115 37.38 22.39 2.32
CA TYR A 115 36.29 22.16 1.36
C TYR A 115 36.83 21.49 0.09
N MET A 116 36.27 20.34 -0.28
CA MET A 116 36.32 19.81 -1.65
C MET A 116 34.96 20.06 -2.30
N ALA A 117 34.97 20.63 -3.49
CA ALA A 117 33.80 21.04 -4.25
C ALA A 117 32.83 19.86 -4.52
N ASP A 118 31.54 20.18 -4.41
CA ASP A 118 30.32 19.44 -4.85
C ASP A 118 29.40 18.89 -3.75
N SER A 119 28.70 19.80 -3.08
CA SER A 119 27.33 19.52 -2.62
C SER A 119 26.55 20.82 -2.47
N GLU A 120 25.49 20.97 -3.28
CA GLU A 120 24.44 22.00 -3.21
C GLU A 120 23.56 21.85 -1.94
N GLU A 121 24.15 21.60 -0.78
CA GLU A 121 23.41 21.60 0.49
C GLU A 121 23.70 22.91 1.22
N ILE A 122 22.70 23.78 1.21
CA ILE A 122 22.68 25.05 1.95
C ILE A 122 22.66 24.71 3.45
N ASP A 123 23.64 25.24 4.18
CA ASP A 123 23.79 25.08 5.63
C ASP A 123 22.64 25.84 6.35
N GLU A 124 21.63 25.11 6.83
CA GLU A 124 20.44 25.67 7.50
C GLU A 124 20.77 26.55 8.72
N ASP A 125 21.95 26.37 9.33
CA ASP A 125 22.36 27.07 10.56
C ASP A 125 23.27 28.30 10.34
N GLN A 126 23.62 28.62 9.08
CA GLN A 126 24.40 29.83 8.74
C GLN A 126 23.77 30.70 7.65
N ILE A 127 22.46 30.90 7.71
CA ILE A 127 21.81 31.88 6.82
C ILE A 127 22.22 33.31 7.24
N GLY A 128 23.25 33.85 6.60
CA GLY A 128 23.64 35.25 6.75
C GLY A 128 22.64 36.20 6.07
N ALA A 129 22.61 37.48 6.48
CA ALA A 129 21.77 38.50 5.85
C ALA A 129 21.99 38.64 4.32
N ALA A 130 23.18 38.28 3.83
CA ALA A 130 23.51 38.26 2.41
C ALA A 130 22.83 37.11 1.65
N GLU A 131 22.74 35.90 2.24
CA GLU A 131 22.04 34.77 1.64
C GLU A 131 20.52 34.95 1.68
N LEU A 132 19.99 35.51 2.78
CA LEU A 132 18.58 35.95 2.81
C LEU A 132 18.29 36.96 1.71
N TYR A 133 19.19 37.91 1.45
CA TYR A 133 19.01 38.87 0.38
C TYR A 133 19.02 38.21 -1.01
N VAL A 134 19.88 37.21 -1.23
CA VAL A 134 19.91 36.43 -2.48
C VAL A 134 18.62 35.62 -2.66
N VAL A 135 18.20 34.87 -1.64
CA VAL A 135 16.95 34.09 -1.67
C VAL A 135 15.73 35.01 -1.83
N MET A 136 15.70 36.17 -1.18
CA MET A 136 14.62 37.15 -1.36
C MET A 136 14.63 37.77 -2.76
N ARG A 137 15.80 37.96 -3.38
CA ARG A 137 15.89 38.43 -4.77
C ARG A 137 15.42 37.36 -5.75
N GLU A 138 15.83 36.11 -5.57
CA GLU A 138 15.35 34.97 -6.36
C GLU A 138 13.85 34.75 -6.18
N GLN A 139 13.34 34.90 -4.96
CA GLN A 139 11.90 34.85 -4.69
C GLN A 139 11.15 36.01 -5.36
N ARG A 140 11.71 37.22 -5.35
CA ARG A 140 11.14 38.37 -6.09
C ARG A 140 11.09 38.08 -7.60
N ASP A 141 12.15 37.51 -8.15
CA ASP A 141 12.24 37.20 -9.57
C ASP A 141 11.28 36.04 -9.93
N GLY A 142 11.14 35.04 -9.06
CA GLY A 142 10.13 33.97 -9.16
C GLY A 142 8.70 34.49 -9.08
N ILE A 143 8.41 35.44 -8.18
CA ILE A 143 7.10 36.11 -8.10
C ILE A 143 6.85 36.96 -9.36
N SER A 144 7.88 37.61 -9.90
CA SER A 144 7.77 38.35 -11.15
C SER A 144 7.47 37.42 -12.34
N ALA A 145 8.11 36.26 -12.41
CA ALA A 145 7.84 35.25 -13.42
C ALA A 145 6.43 34.65 -13.28
N LEU A 146 5.98 34.42 -12.04
CA LEU A 146 4.61 33.96 -11.76
C LEU A 146 3.58 35.03 -12.16
N ASN A 147 3.83 36.30 -11.86
CA ASN A 147 2.97 37.41 -12.27
C ASN A 147 2.91 37.53 -13.80
N GLN A 148 4.02 37.29 -14.50
CA GLN A 148 4.05 37.24 -15.96
C GLN A 148 3.26 36.03 -16.51
N ALA A 149 3.39 34.86 -15.91
CA ALA A 149 2.64 33.66 -16.30
C ALA A 149 1.13 33.80 -16.04
N ILE A 150 0.72 34.56 -15.03
CA ILE A 150 -0.70 34.75 -14.68
C ILE A 150 -1.31 35.93 -15.44
N GLY A 151 -0.64 37.08 -15.46
CA GLY A 151 -1.23 38.37 -15.79
C GLY A 151 -0.71 39.06 -17.05
N SER A 152 0.27 38.51 -17.77
CA SER A 152 0.90 39.25 -18.88
C SER A 152 0.02 39.47 -20.11
N GLY A 153 -1.20 38.92 -20.17
CA GLY A 153 -2.12 39.12 -21.29
C GLY A 153 -1.67 38.46 -22.59
N ASP A 154 -0.54 37.77 -22.56
CA ASP A 154 -0.01 36.94 -23.63
C ASP A 154 -0.82 35.63 -23.72
N GLU A 155 -0.94 35.02 -24.90
CA GLU A 155 -1.78 33.82 -25.10
C GLU A 155 -1.32 32.61 -24.29
N SER A 156 -0.04 32.59 -23.91
CA SER A 156 0.57 31.57 -23.04
C SER A 156 0.25 31.78 -21.55
N SER A 157 -0.25 32.95 -21.15
CA SER A 157 -0.61 33.25 -19.77
C SER A 157 -1.97 32.66 -19.40
N LEU A 158 -2.20 32.37 -18.12
CA LEU A 158 -3.49 31.83 -17.65
C LEU A 158 -4.66 32.77 -17.97
N THR A 159 -4.46 34.09 -17.85
CA THR A 159 -5.48 35.07 -18.24
C THR A 159 -5.68 35.09 -19.76
N GLY A 160 -4.62 34.90 -20.55
CA GLY A 160 -4.68 34.75 -22.01
C GLY A 160 -5.47 33.51 -22.43
N GLN A 161 -5.16 32.34 -21.86
CA GLN A 161 -5.91 31.11 -22.11
C GLN A 161 -7.38 31.23 -21.70
N MET A 162 -7.69 31.88 -20.58
CA MET A 162 -9.07 32.10 -20.16
C MET A 162 -9.82 33.04 -21.12
N LYS A 163 -9.12 34.05 -21.67
CA LYS A 163 -9.68 34.95 -22.71
C LYS A 163 -9.91 34.20 -24.03
N LEU A 164 -8.98 33.36 -24.46
CA LEU A 164 -9.12 32.51 -25.65
C LEU A 164 -10.28 31.53 -25.49
N MET A 165 -10.35 30.82 -24.36
CA MET A 165 -11.46 29.90 -24.06
C MET A 165 -12.82 30.62 -24.05
N ARG A 166 -12.89 31.83 -23.50
CA ARG A 166 -14.12 32.64 -23.57
C ARG A 166 -14.43 33.11 -25.00
N SER A 167 -13.42 33.36 -25.82
CA SER A 167 -13.58 33.65 -27.24
C SER A 167 -14.11 32.42 -27.99
N ASP A 168 -13.51 31.26 -27.79
CA ASP A 168 -13.91 29.98 -28.41
C ASP A 168 -15.33 29.60 -28.02
N ILE A 169 -15.72 29.79 -26.75
CA ILE A 169 -17.10 29.55 -26.29
C ILE A 169 -18.07 30.52 -26.97
N ASN A 170 -17.72 31.81 -27.09
CA ASN A 170 -18.56 32.78 -27.77
C ASN A 170 -18.67 32.53 -29.27
N ASP A 171 -17.58 32.10 -29.92
CA ASP A 171 -17.56 31.78 -31.34
C ASP A 171 -18.29 30.47 -31.62
N ALA A 172 -18.21 29.49 -30.71
CA ALA A 172 -19.04 28.28 -30.75
C ALA A 172 -20.53 28.60 -30.57
N ASP A 173 -20.91 29.50 -29.64
CA ASP A 173 -22.31 29.94 -29.50
C ASP A 173 -22.81 30.68 -30.74
N LYS A 174 -21.98 31.58 -31.31
CA LYS A 174 -22.30 32.25 -32.58
C LYS A 174 -22.43 31.28 -33.75
N GLN A 175 -21.53 30.31 -33.86
CA GLN A 175 -21.55 29.31 -34.93
C GLN A 175 -22.77 28.40 -34.79
N SER A 176 -23.08 27.94 -33.57
CA SER A 176 -24.29 27.16 -33.28
C SER A 176 -25.57 27.93 -33.62
N ARG A 177 -25.66 29.21 -33.21
CA ARG A 177 -26.78 30.09 -33.58
C ARG A 177 -26.88 30.31 -35.09
N LYS A 178 -25.74 30.45 -35.77
CA LYS A 178 -25.68 30.63 -37.22
C LYS A 178 -26.12 29.37 -37.96
N GLU A 179 -25.62 28.19 -37.56
CA GLU A 179 -26.03 26.90 -38.12
C GLU A 179 -27.51 26.62 -37.87
N PHE A 180 -28.03 26.97 -36.68
CA PHE A 180 -29.45 26.87 -36.38
C PHE A 180 -30.28 27.83 -37.23
N SER A 181 -29.84 29.08 -37.40
CA SER A 181 -30.51 30.05 -38.28
C SER A 181 -30.48 29.60 -39.74
N GLU A 182 -29.35 29.08 -40.23
CA GLU A 182 -29.22 28.54 -41.58
C GLU A 182 -30.07 27.28 -41.78
N PHE A 183 -30.19 26.44 -40.75
CA PHE A 183 -31.10 25.30 -40.75
C PHE A 183 -32.55 25.77 -40.81
N GLN A 184 -32.95 26.73 -39.98
CA GLN A 184 -34.31 27.31 -39.99
C GLN A 184 -34.63 27.95 -41.34
N GLU A 185 -33.69 28.71 -41.91
CA GLU A 185 -33.82 29.30 -43.25
C GLU A 185 -33.99 28.21 -44.31
N LYS A 186 -33.13 27.18 -44.32
CA LYS A 186 -33.23 26.05 -45.24
C LYS A 186 -34.54 25.28 -45.05
N LEU A 187 -34.99 25.10 -43.81
CA LEU A 187 -36.23 24.39 -43.49
C LEU A 187 -37.45 25.20 -43.93
N TRP A 188 -37.43 26.52 -43.74
CA TRP A 188 -38.45 27.43 -44.24
C TRP A 188 -38.47 27.46 -45.76
N ILE A 189 -37.31 27.56 -46.42
CA ILE A 189 -37.19 27.46 -47.88
C ILE A 189 -37.71 26.12 -48.36
N LYS A 190 -37.39 25.00 -47.69
CA LYS A 190 -37.90 23.67 -48.07
C LYS A 190 -39.39 23.51 -47.84
N LEU A 191 -39.95 24.10 -46.79
CA LEU A 191 -41.39 24.13 -46.53
C LEU A 191 -42.12 25.05 -47.52
N GLN A 192 -41.52 26.17 -47.89
CA GLN A 192 -42.03 27.10 -48.90
C GLN A 192 -41.93 26.48 -50.31
N ASP A 193 -40.82 25.84 -50.65
CA ASP A 193 -40.65 25.04 -51.88
C ASP A 193 -41.71 23.94 -51.91
N PHE A 194 -41.96 23.25 -50.80
CA PHE A 194 -43.01 22.24 -50.70
C PHE A 194 -44.40 22.84 -50.88
N ALA A 195 -44.67 24.01 -50.30
CA ALA A 195 -45.93 24.72 -50.45
C ALA A 195 -46.13 25.27 -51.88
N ASP A 196 -45.08 25.78 -52.52
CA ASP A 196 -45.10 26.29 -53.90
C ASP A 196 -45.17 25.14 -54.93
N MET A 197 -44.52 24.00 -54.65
CA MET A 197 -44.66 22.74 -55.40
C MET A 197 -46.11 22.21 -55.34
N LEU A 198 -46.76 22.32 -54.18
CA LEU A 198 -48.18 21.99 -54.03
C LEU A 198 -49.10 23.01 -54.71
N SER A 199 -48.69 24.27 -54.78
CA SER A 199 -49.55 25.39 -55.20
C SER A 199 -49.50 25.71 -56.70
N LYS A 200 -48.35 25.53 -57.38
CA LYS A 200 -48.15 26.21 -58.68
C LYS A 200 -47.78 25.38 -59.92
N SER A 201 -47.77 24.04 -59.88
CA SER A 201 -47.60 23.25 -61.13
C SER A 201 -48.07 21.79 -61.01
N ALA A 202 -49.04 21.50 -60.13
CA ALA A 202 -49.38 20.13 -59.75
C ALA A 202 -50.04 19.27 -60.85
N THR A 203 -50.53 19.88 -61.92
CA THR A 203 -51.26 19.26 -63.04
C THR A 203 -50.50 18.26 -63.92
N GLU A 204 -49.65 18.83 -64.78
CA GLU A 204 -49.21 18.18 -66.03
C GLU A 204 -47.71 17.92 -66.06
N THR A 205 -46.89 18.93 -65.75
CA THR A 205 -45.42 18.80 -65.67
C THR A 205 -45.00 17.81 -64.58
N VAL A 206 -45.77 17.72 -63.50
CA VAL A 206 -45.56 16.77 -62.39
C VAL A 206 -45.89 15.35 -62.80
N ILE A 207 -46.87 15.08 -63.69
CA ILE A 207 -47.14 13.72 -64.17
C ILE A 207 -46.00 13.25 -65.09
N GLU A 208 -45.52 14.11 -66.00
CA GLU A 208 -44.41 13.78 -66.90
C GLU A 208 -43.09 13.57 -66.13
N ALA A 209 -42.79 14.45 -65.16
CA ALA A 209 -41.62 14.34 -64.30
C ALA A 209 -41.75 13.20 -63.28
N LEU A 210 -42.93 12.91 -62.73
CA LEU A 210 -43.18 11.71 -61.93
C LEU A 210 -43.00 10.46 -62.77
N LYS A 211 -43.36 10.44 -64.05
CA LYS A 211 -43.12 9.28 -64.92
C LYS A 211 -41.64 9.02 -65.10
N GLN A 212 -40.86 10.07 -65.36
CA GLN A 212 -39.41 10.00 -65.51
C GLN A 212 -38.74 9.61 -64.18
N VAL A 213 -39.13 10.25 -63.07
CA VAL A 213 -38.60 9.97 -61.72
C VAL A 213 -39.07 8.61 -61.23
N ILE A 214 -40.27 8.13 -61.52
CA ILE A 214 -40.73 6.77 -61.19
C ILE A 214 -39.97 5.75 -62.05
N THR A 215 -39.58 6.09 -63.27
CA THR A 215 -38.74 5.21 -64.11
C THR A 215 -37.31 5.15 -63.58
N ASP A 216 -36.71 6.30 -63.26
CA ASP A 216 -35.36 6.39 -62.66
C ASP A 216 -35.33 5.85 -61.23
N PHE A 217 -36.40 6.07 -60.45
CA PHE A 217 -36.61 5.50 -59.12
C PHE A 217 -36.88 4.01 -59.21
N ASN A 218 -37.66 3.49 -60.16
CA ASN A 218 -37.79 2.03 -60.34
C ASN A 218 -36.48 1.40 -60.79
N ASN A 219 -35.72 2.04 -61.67
CA ASN A 219 -34.41 1.55 -62.09
C ASN A 219 -33.43 1.55 -60.89
N ASN A 220 -33.31 2.64 -60.13
CA ASN A 220 -32.46 2.69 -58.93
C ASN A 220 -32.99 1.85 -57.76
N LEU A 221 -34.30 1.69 -57.60
CA LEU A 221 -34.91 0.88 -56.54
C LEU A 221 -34.75 -0.61 -56.85
N THR A 222 -34.76 -0.99 -58.12
CA THR A 222 -34.46 -2.36 -58.57
C THR A 222 -32.95 -2.66 -58.52
N GLU A 223 -32.10 -1.70 -58.90
CA GLU A 223 -30.65 -1.95 -59.07
C GLU A 223 -29.82 -1.63 -57.81
N GLN A 224 -29.94 -0.43 -57.23
CA GLN A 224 -29.15 -0.05 -56.05
C GLN A 224 -29.83 -0.34 -54.72
N PHE A 225 -31.15 -0.16 -54.59
CA PHE A 225 -31.86 -0.59 -53.38
C PHE A 225 -32.15 -2.08 -53.39
N GLY A 226 -32.40 -2.71 -54.55
CA GLY A 226 -32.61 -4.15 -54.64
C GLY A 226 -31.38 -4.96 -54.18
N GLU A 227 -30.18 -4.58 -54.62
CA GLU A 227 -28.94 -5.21 -54.17
C GLU A 227 -28.60 -4.85 -52.71
N ASN A 228 -28.82 -3.61 -52.26
CA ASN A 228 -28.64 -3.26 -50.85
C ASN A 228 -29.66 -3.94 -49.92
N PHE A 229 -30.92 -4.10 -50.32
CA PHE A 229 -31.92 -4.87 -49.56
C PHE A 229 -31.62 -6.37 -49.60
N LYS A 230 -31.03 -6.91 -50.68
CA LYS A 230 -30.52 -8.28 -50.69
C LYS A 230 -29.37 -8.47 -49.71
N GLU A 231 -28.38 -7.58 -49.71
CA GLU A 231 -27.24 -7.67 -48.79
C GLU A 231 -27.67 -7.39 -47.34
N LEU A 232 -28.59 -6.45 -47.13
CA LEU A 232 -29.22 -6.24 -45.82
C LEU A 232 -30.01 -7.47 -45.38
N ASN A 233 -30.81 -8.08 -46.26
CA ASN A 233 -31.56 -9.28 -45.94
C ASN A 233 -30.62 -10.46 -45.64
N LYS A 234 -29.52 -10.62 -46.39
CA LYS A 234 -28.46 -11.60 -46.05
C LYS A 234 -27.80 -11.31 -44.71
N ALA A 235 -27.56 -10.04 -44.37
CA ALA A 235 -26.99 -9.66 -43.08
C ALA A 235 -27.98 -9.93 -41.93
N VAL A 236 -29.27 -9.66 -42.15
CA VAL A 236 -30.35 -9.97 -41.21
C VAL A 236 -30.53 -11.48 -41.07
N GLU A 237 -30.52 -12.25 -42.15
CA GLU A 237 -30.55 -13.72 -42.13
C GLU A 237 -29.35 -14.28 -41.34
N LYS A 238 -28.14 -13.77 -41.58
CA LYS A 238 -26.94 -14.16 -40.81
C LYS A 238 -27.07 -13.79 -39.34
N LEU A 239 -27.71 -12.67 -39.01
CA LEU A 239 -27.99 -12.29 -37.63
C LEU A 239 -29.00 -13.22 -36.98
N VAL A 240 -30.04 -13.64 -37.71
CA VAL A 240 -31.04 -14.61 -37.23
C VAL A 240 -30.40 -16.00 -37.07
N GLU A 241 -29.59 -16.45 -38.03
CA GLU A 241 -28.79 -17.68 -37.89
C GLU A 241 -27.85 -17.60 -36.70
N TRP A 242 -27.16 -16.47 -36.50
CA TRP A 242 -26.31 -16.26 -35.33
C TRP A 242 -27.13 -16.30 -34.05
N GLN A 243 -28.33 -15.71 -34.04
CA GLN A 243 -29.22 -15.69 -32.88
C GLN A 243 -29.75 -17.08 -32.53
N ASP A 244 -30.10 -17.89 -33.53
CA ASP A 244 -30.51 -19.30 -33.33
C ASP A 244 -29.34 -20.14 -32.83
N ASN A 245 -28.15 -19.99 -33.43
CA ASN A 245 -26.94 -20.68 -32.96
C ASN A 245 -26.57 -20.26 -31.53
N TYR A 246 -26.67 -18.98 -31.20
CA TYR A 246 -26.40 -18.46 -29.86
C TYR A 246 -27.42 -18.98 -28.83
N LYS A 247 -28.69 -19.10 -29.22
CA LYS A 247 -29.72 -19.74 -28.37
C LYS A 247 -29.40 -21.19 -28.08
N VAL A 248 -28.94 -21.95 -29.09
CA VAL A 248 -28.48 -23.34 -28.89
C VAL A 248 -27.27 -23.37 -27.96
N GLN A 249 -26.28 -22.51 -28.19
CA GLN A 249 -25.08 -22.42 -27.35
C GLN A 249 -25.40 -22.06 -25.89
N LEU A 250 -26.34 -21.14 -25.64
CA LEU A 250 -26.81 -20.83 -24.29
C LEU A 250 -27.53 -22.03 -23.64
N GLY A 251 -28.28 -22.80 -24.42
CA GLY A 251 -28.89 -24.05 -23.97
C GLY A 251 -27.84 -25.08 -23.55
N ASP A 252 -26.85 -25.33 -24.40
CA ASP A 252 -25.75 -26.26 -24.13
C ASP A 252 -24.92 -25.81 -22.92
N MET A 253 -24.63 -24.51 -22.81
CA MET A 253 -23.91 -23.94 -21.67
C MET A 253 -24.71 -24.09 -20.38
N THR A 254 -26.04 -23.92 -20.43
CA THR A 254 -26.91 -24.16 -19.26
C THR A 254 -26.88 -25.63 -18.85
N LEU A 255 -26.90 -26.55 -19.81
CA LEU A 255 -26.77 -27.99 -19.55
C LEU A 255 -25.41 -28.33 -18.92
N GLN A 256 -24.32 -27.76 -19.45
CA GLN A 256 -22.98 -27.94 -18.90
C GLN A 256 -22.85 -27.36 -17.48
N TYR A 257 -23.46 -26.20 -17.21
CA TYR A 257 -23.49 -25.66 -15.85
C TYR A 257 -24.25 -26.56 -14.89
N ALA A 258 -25.40 -27.11 -15.30
CA ALA A 258 -26.15 -28.06 -14.47
C ALA A 258 -25.34 -29.35 -14.18
N GLN A 259 -24.62 -29.86 -15.19
CA GLN A 259 -23.71 -30.99 -15.01
C GLN A 259 -22.53 -30.64 -14.08
N GLY A 260 -21.96 -29.45 -14.22
CA GLY A 260 -20.88 -28.97 -13.34
C GLY A 260 -21.33 -28.86 -11.88
N VAL A 261 -22.52 -28.32 -11.63
CA VAL A 261 -23.13 -28.27 -10.29
C VAL A 261 -23.32 -29.69 -9.73
N THR A 262 -23.86 -30.60 -10.54
CA THR A 262 -24.07 -32.01 -10.14
C THR A 262 -22.75 -32.68 -9.78
N ALA A 263 -21.71 -32.52 -10.61
CA ALA A 263 -20.38 -33.07 -10.35
C ALA A 263 -19.75 -32.51 -9.06
N ILE A 264 -19.98 -31.23 -8.75
CA ILE A 264 -19.53 -30.64 -7.48
C ILE A 264 -20.25 -31.28 -6.30
N THR A 265 -21.57 -31.47 -6.37
CA THR A 265 -22.35 -32.14 -5.32
C THR A 265 -21.93 -33.60 -5.13
N GLU A 266 -21.66 -34.33 -6.22
CA GLU A 266 -21.14 -35.70 -6.15
C GLU A 266 -19.73 -35.73 -5.54
N THR A 267 -18.89 -34.74 -5.85
CA THR A 267 -17.55 -34.60 -5.28
C THR A 267 -17.63 -34.29 -3.79
N GLU A 268 -18.55 -33.42 -3.35
CA GLU A 268 -18.84 -33.15 -1.95
C GLU A 268 -19.21 -34.46 -1.21
N ALA A 269 -20.13 -35.24 -1.77
CA ALA A 269 -20.54 -36.52 -1.19
C ALA A 269 -19.38 -37.54 -1.13
N ALA A 270 -18.53 -37.58 -2.16
CA ALA A 270 -17.35 -38.43 -2.17
C ALA A 270 -16.33 -38.00 -1.10
N ILE A 271 -16.09 -36.70 -0.94
CA ILE A 271 -15.20 -36.16 0.10
C ILE A 271 -15.75 -36.47 1.49
N ALA A 272 -17.07 -36.37 1.71
CA ALA A 272 -17.69 -36.74 2.97
C ALA A 272 -17.46 -38.23 3.31
N LYS A 273 -17.60 -39.14 2.32
CA LYS A 273 -17.29 -40.57 2.49
C LYS A 273 -15.80 -40.81 2.76
N ILE A 274 -14.92 -40.06 2.10
CA ILE A 274 -13.47 -40.14 2.36
C ILE A 274 -13.19 -39.72 3.81
N GLN A 275 -13.79 -38.64 4.30
CA GLN A 275 -13.64 -38.20 5.68
C GLN A 275 -14.13 -39.28 6.66
N GLU A 276 -15.29 -39.88 6.40
CA GLU A 276 -15.84 -40.97 7.22
C GLU A 276 -14.89 -42.18 7.28
N HIS A 277 -14.43 -42.68 6.14
CA HIS A 277 -13.50 -43.80 6.10
C HIS A 277 -12.12 -43.47 6.68
N THR A 278 -11.63 -42.24 6.49
CA THR A 278 -10.34 -41.81 7.05
C THR A 278 -10.38 -41.78 8.57
N ASN A 279 -11.53 -41.43 9.17
CA ASN A 279 -11.72 -41.50 10.62
C ASN A 279 -11.69 -42.94 11.18
N GLN A 280 -11.98 -43.96 10.37
CA GLN A 280 -11.91 -45.37 10.79
C GLN A 280 -10.49 -45.94 10.76
N ILE A 281 -9.54 -45.28 10.10
CA ILE A 281 -8.14 -45.73 10.01
C ILE A 281 -7.46 -45.72 11.40
N PRO A 282 -7.53 -44.64 12.21
CA PRO A 282 -7.00 -44.64 13.57
C PRO A 282 -7.55 -45.78 14.43
N ASP A 283 -8.86 -46.03 14.39
CA ASP A 283 -9.50 -47.11 15.16
C ASP A 283 -8.98 -48.49 14.73
N SER A 284 -8.83 -48.69 13.43
CA SER A 284 -8.26 -49.92 12.88
C SER A 284 -6.79 -50.09 13.25
N MET A 285 -6.01 -48.99 13.30
CA MET A 285 -4.61 -49.01 13.74
C MET A 285 -4.49 -49.28 15.24
N THR A 286 -5.40 -48.78 16.07
CA THR A 286 -5.46 -49.13 17.50
C THR A 286 -5.70 -50.62 17.68
N LYS A 287 -6.70 -51.19 16.99
CA LYS A 287 -6.98 -52.64 17.01
C LYS A 287 -5.81 -53.46 16.48
N LEU A 288 -5.12 -52.99 15.43
CA LEU A 288 -3.91 -53.63 14.93
C LEU A 288 -2.78 -53.60 15.97
N GLY A 289 -2.66 -52.52 16.75
CA GLY A 289 -1.74 -52.42 17.88
C GLY A 289 -2.02 -53.47 18.96
N GLU A 290 -3.31 -53.72 19.28
CA GLU A 290 -3.71 -54.79 20.19
C GLU A 290 -3.31 -56.17 19.65
N VAL A 291 -3.58 -56.45 18.37
CA VAL A 291 -3.18 -57.70 17.71
C VAL A 291 -1.67 -57.88 17.71
N MET A 292 -0.91 -56.82 17.42
CA MET A 292 0.56 -56.85 17.47
C MET A 292 1.07 -57.13 18.88
N THR A 293 0.42 -56.59 19.91
CA THR A 293 0.77 -56.87 21.31
C THR A 293 0.52 -58.34 21.67
N VAL A 294 -0.64 -58.89 21.27
CA VAL A 294 -0.95 -60.31 21.46
C VAL A 294 0.01 -61.21 20.68
N ASN A 295 0.34 -60.84 19.44
CA ASN A 295 1.29 -61.58 18.62
C ASN A 295 2.69 -61.59 19.25
N GLN A 296 3.16 -60.44 19.77
CA GLN A 296 4.43 -60.37 20.47
C GLN A 296 4.43 -61.29 21.71
N HIS A 297 3.35 -61.30 22.49
CA HIS A 297 3.20 -62.24 23.59
C HIS A 297 3.22 -63.71 23.13
N GLN A 298 2.58 -64.04 22.00
CA GLN A 298 2.64 -65.38 21.42
C GLN A 298 4.05 -65.77 20.98
N VAL A 299 4.81 -64.83 20.39
CA VAL A 299 6.21 -65.04 20.02
C VAL A 299 7.07 -65.31 21.25
N ASP A 300 6.84 -64.58 22.35
CA ASP A 300 7.56 -64.78 23.61
C ASP A 300 7.23 -66.15 24.24
N GLU A 301 5.97 -66.58 24.24
CA GLU A 301 5.58 -67.94 24.65
C GLU A 301 6.15 -69.01 23.73
N LEU A 302 6.23 -68.78 22.43
CA LEU A 302 6.89 -69.69 21.50
C LEU A 302 8.39 -69.84 21.84
N GLY A 303 9.04 -68.73 22.22
CA GLY A 303 10.40 -68.73 22.74
C GLY A 303 10.55 -69.59 24.00
N ARG A 304 9.60 -69.48 24.94
CA ARG A 304 9.56 -70.36 26.13
C ARG A 304 9.33 -71.82 25.78
N HIS A 305 8.43 -72.12 24.84
CA HIS A 305 8.21 -73.49 24.37
C HIS A 305 9.45 -74.07 23.69
N LEU A 306 10.17 -73.27 22.89
CA LEU A 306 11.44 -73.68 22.28
C LEU A 306 12.52 -73.94 23.32
N GLU A 307 12.60 -73.13 24.38
CA GLU A 307 13.53 -73.37 25.49
C GLU A 307 13.13 -74.63 26.29
N ALA A 308 11.84 -74.86 26.53
CA ALA A 308 11.37 -76.12 27.11
C ALA A 308 11.68 -77.33 26.22
N PHE A 309 11.60 -77.17 24.89
CA PHE A 309 12.01 -78.21 23.93
C PHE A 309 13.51 -78.47 23.96
N LYS A 310 14.32 -77.43 24.13
CA LYS A 310 15.77 -77.53 24.33
C LYS A 310 16.08 -78.29 25.63
N ASP A 311 15.38 -78.01 26.72
CA ASP A 311 15.50 -78.76 27.98
C ASP A 311 15.08 -80.23 27.83
N VAL A 312 14.00 -80.50 27.08
CA VAL A 312 13.57 -81.88 26.77
C VAL A 312 14.63 -82.60 25.94
N ARG A 313 15.21 -81.93 24.93
CA ARG A 313 16.32 -82.48 24.15
C ARG A 313 17.52 -82.79 25.04
N ASP A 314 17.91 -81.88 25.92
CA ASP A 314 19.07 -82.04 26.78
C ASP A 314 18.86 -83.19 27.78
N LYS A 315 17.67 -83.28 28.41
CA LYS A 315 17.28 -84.43 29.24
C LYS A 315 17.15 -85.74 28.46
N ALA A 316 16.68 -85.70 27.21
CA ALA A 316 16.62 -86.87 26.36
C ALA A 316 18.02 -87.37 26.00
N VAL A 317 18.98 -86.46 25.75
CA VAL A 317 20.40 -86.78 25.53
C VAL A 317 21.03 -87.38 26.78
N GLU A 318 20.71 -86.86 27.98
CA GLU A 318 21.12 -87.45 29.27
C GLU A 318 20.47 -88.82 29.56
N ALA A 319 19.30 -89.09 29.00
CA ALA A 319 18.59 -90.37 29.14
C ALA A 319 19.04 -91.45 28.15
N VAL A 320 19.81 -91.12 27.10
CA VAL A 320 20.37 -92.14 26.18
C VAL A 320 21.35 -93.09 26.89
N PRO A 321 22.26 -92.63 27.76
CA PRO A 321 23.09 -93.50 28.60
C PRO A 321 22.29 -94.46 29.50
N SER A 322 21.21 -93.98 30.14
CA SER A 322 20.37 -94.82 31.00
C SER A 322 19.56 -95.84 30.18
N LEU A 323 19.09 -95.48 28.99
CA LEU A 323 18.52 -96.44 28.03
C LEU A 323 19.51 -97.52 27.61
N LYS A 324 20.80 -97.17 27.41
CA LYS A 324 21.84 -98.17 27.09
C LYS A 324 22.07 -99.16 28.24
N GLU A 325 22.00 -98.68 29.48
CA GLU A 325 22.05 -99.51 30.69
C GLU A 325 20.82 -100.42 30.82
N GLN A 326 19.62 -99.88 30.59
CA GLN A 326 18.35 -100.63 30.62
C GLN A 326 18.23 -101.64 29.47
N ILE A 327 18.79 -101.36 28.30
CA ILE A 327 18.90 -102.33 27.20
C ILE A 327 19.84 -103.48 27.58
N GLY A 328 20.91 -103.21 28.35
CA GLY A 328 21.76 -104.25 28.94
C GLY A 328 20.99 -105.18 29.88
N LEU A 329 20.14 -104.62 30.76
CA LEU A 329 19.24 -105.38 31.63
C LEU A 329 18.14 -106.13 30.84
N THR A 330 17.73 -105.60 29.68
CA THR A 330 16.74 -106.23 28.80
C THR A 330 17.30 -107.47 28.11
N VAL A 331 18.59 -107.50 27.76
CA VAL A 331 19.26 -108.69 27.20
C VAL A 331 19.28 -109.85 28.22
N ASP A 332 19.49 -109.56 29.50
CA ASP A 332 19.35 -110.55 30.59
C ASP A 332 17.88 -110.97 30.80
N GLY A 333 16.93 -110.04 30.68
CA GLY A 333 15.49 -110.32 30.78
C GLY A 333 14.93 -111.19 29.64
N VAL A 334 15.55 -111.18 28.45
CA VAL A 334 15.14 -112.03 27.31
C VAL A 334 15.44 -113.52 27.55
N GLN A 335 16.46 -113.83 28.35
CA GLN A 335 16.76 -115.21 28.78
C GLN A 335 15.69 -115.74 29.77
N ASP A 336 15.10 -114.85 30.56
CA ASP A 336 14.00 -115.16 31.49
C ASP A 336 12.63 -115.19 30.77
N ALA A 337 12.44 -114.34 29.76
CA ALA A 337 11.23 -114.27 28.93
C ALA A 337 10.98 -115.57 28.13
N SER A 338 12.03 -116.25 27.68
CA SER A 338 11.94 -117.58 27.03
C SER A 338 11.28 -118.64 27.94
N LYS A 339 11.43 -118.49 29.26
CA LYS A 339 10.85 -119.37 30.28
C LYS A 339 9.37 -119.04 30.56
N GLN A 340 9.00 -117.76 30.50
CA GLN A 340 7.61 -117.30 30.67
C GLN A 340 6.74 -117.43 29.41
N LEU A 341 7.35 -117.55 28.22
CA LEU A 341 6.63 -117.71 26.95
C LEU A 341 5.83 -119.02 26.89
N VAL A 342 6.30 -120.07 27.56
CA VAL A 342 5.58 -121.35 27.72
C VAL A 342 4.35 -121.20 28.65
N GLU A 343 4.35 -120.24 29.58
CA GLU A 343 3.18 -119.92 30.43
C GLU A 343 2.19 -118.94 29.74
N GLY A 344 2.69 -118.01 28.93
CA GLY A 344 1.89 -116.94 28.32
C GLY A 344 0.91 -117.36 27.23
N ILE A 345 1.17 -118.47 26.52
CA ILE A 345 0.29 -118.96 25.44
C ILE A 345 -1.11 -119.35 25.96
N THR A 346 -1.23 -119.70 27.25
CA THR A 346 -2.52 -120.04 27.86
C THR A 346 -3.38 -118.81 28.20
N LYS A 347 -2.75 -117.64 28.41
CA LYS A 347 -3.43 -116.40 28.87
C LYS A 347 -3.92 -115.50 27.71
N VAL A 348 -3.29 -115.62 26.55
CA VAL A 348 -3.63 -114.82 25.35
C VAL A 348 -5.03 -115.15 24.79
N THR A 349 -5.52 -116.37 25.03
CA THR A 349 -6.84 -116.80 24.54
C THR A 349 -8.02 -116.15 25.28
N GLU A 350 -7.81 -115.64 26.51
CA GLU A 350 -8.85 -114.92 27.28
C GLU A 350 -8.95 -113.43 26.93
N SER A 351 -7.83 -112.78 26.54
CA SER A 351 -7.77 -111.33 26.32
C SER A 351 -8.29 -110.87 24.94
N TYR A 352 -8.29 -111.76 23.93
CA TYR A 352 -8.73 -111.42 22.56
C TYR A 352 -10.21 -111.04 22.47
N GLN A 353 -11.06 -111.60 23.33
CA GLN A 353 -12.49 -111.31 23.35
C GLN A 353 -12.78 -109.95 24.00
N GLU A 354 -11.96 -109.52 24.96
CA GLU A 354 -12.11 -108.24 25.67
C GLU A 354 -11.70 -107.05 24.79
N VAL A 355 -10.56 -107.16 24.08
CA VAL A 355 -10.05 -106.06 23.23
C VAL A 355 -10.92 -105.83 21.99
N ILE A 356 -11.44 -106.90 21.36
CA ILE A 356 -12.34 -106.77 20.21
C ILE A 356 -13.70 -106.19 20.65
N SER A 357 -14.19 -106.57 21.83
CA SER A 357 -15.43 -106.01 22.39
C SER A 357 -15.28 -104.53 22.77
N GLN A 358 -14.12 -104.15 23.32
CA GLN A 358 -13.80 -102.77 23.68
C GLN A 358 -13.60 -101.87 22.45
N GLY A 359 -12.93 -102.36 21.40
CA GLY A 359 -12.76 -101.62 20.14
C GLY A 359 -14.08 -101.37 19.38
N VAL A 360 -15.01 -102.34 19.39
CA VAL A 360 -16.36 -102.14 18.83
C VAL A 360 -17.17 -101.16 19.68
N ALA A 361 -17.02 -101.20 21.01
CA ALA A 361 -17.67 -100.26 21.91
C ALA A 361 -17.16 -98.82 21.70
N GLU A 362 -15.85 -98.61 21.62
CA GLU A 362 -15.25 -97.28 21.38
C GLU A 362 -15.57 -96.73 19.98
N PHE A 363 -15.59 -97.58 18.95
CA PHE A 363 -16.00 -97.14 17.60
C PHE A 363 -17.48 -96.77 17.54
N THR A 364 -18.34 -97.51 18.23
CA THR A 364 -19.77 -97.21 18.33
C THR A 364 -20.01 -95.91 19.11
N ASP A 365 -19.27 -95.70 20.20
CA ASP A 365 -19.36 -94.48 21.02
C ASP A 365 -18.84 -93.25 20.25
N GLY A 366 -17.69 -93.36 19.58
CA GLY A 366 -17.15 -92.31 18.71
C GLY A 366 -18.09 -91.97 17.55
N THR A 367 -18.70 -92.97 16.91
CA THR A 367 -19.70 -92.75 15.85
C THR A 367 -20.95 -92.05 16.40
N ARG A 368 -21.38 -92.39 17.62
CA ARG A 368 -22.52 -91.76 18.28
C ARG A 368 -22.23 -90.31 18.67
N GLN A 369 -21.01 -90.04 19.15
CA GLN A 369 -20.54 -88.71 19.49
C GLN A 369 -20.41 -87.82 18.25
N VAL A 370 -19.91 -88.36 17.12
CA VAL A 370 -19.88 -87.64 15.84
C VAL A 370 -21.30 -87.32 15.37
N ASN A 371 -22.23 -88.25 15.48
CA ASN A 371 -23.62 -88.02 15.09
C ASN A 371 -24.28 -86.92 15.95
N GLN A 372 -24.08 -86.97 17.27
CA GLN A 372 -24.54 -85.92 18.18
C GLN A 372 -23.89 -84.55 17.91
N SER A 373 -22.61 -84.53 17.55
CA SER A 373 -21.90 -83.30 17.20
C SER A 373 -22.45 -82.71 15.90
N LEU A 374 -22.65 -83.53 14.88
CA LEU A 374 -23.27 -83.11 13.61
C LEU A 374 -24.69 -82.59 13.82
N GLN A 375 -25.47 -83.24 14.68
CA GLN A 375 -26.82 -82.81 15.01
C GLN A 375 -26.82 -81.49 15.78
N SER A 376 -25.90 -81.31 16.74
CA SER A 376 -25.72 -80.05 17.47
C SER A 376 -25.28 -78.91 16.54
N THR A 377 -24.38 -79.18 15.59
CA THR A 377 -23.97 -78.20 14.57
C THR A 377 -25.13 -77.86 13.63
N SER A 378 -25.93 -78.86 13.23
CA SER A 378 -27.14 -78.64 12.42
C SER A 378 -28.15 -77.75 13.13
N ASP A 379 -28.41 -78.00 14.41
CA ASP A 379 -29.32 -77.20 15.23
C ASP A 379 -28.78 -75.77 15.42
N ALA A 380 -27.47 -75.62 15.67
CA ALA A 380 -26.82 -74.32 15.77
C ALA A 380 -26.88 -73.54 14.45
N MET A 381 -26.71 -74.23 13.31
CA MET A 381 -26.80 -73.62 11.98
C MET A 381 -28.23 -73.20 11.64
N GLN A 382 -29.23 -74.03 11.96
CA GLN A 382 -30.63 -73.69 11.74
C GLN A 382 -31.06 -72.50 12.61
N LYS A 383 -30.68 -72.50 13.89
CA LYS A 383 -30.95 -71.38 14.81
C LYS A 383 -30.22 -70.11 14.37
N GLY A 384 -28.98 -70.21 13.91
CA GLY A 384 -28.24 -69.08 13.37
C GLY A 384 -28.87 -68.51 12.09
N SER A 385 -29.41 -69.37 11.22
CA SER A 385 -30.15 -68.97 10.03
C SER A 385 -31.46 -68.25 10.37
N GLU A 386 -32.22 -68.75 11.34
CA GLU A 386 -33.45 -68.10 11.82
C GLU A 386 -33.15 -66.73 12.42
N GLN A 387 -32.12 -66.62 13.27
CA GLN A 387 -31.70 -65.35 13.87
C GLN A 387 -31.25 -64.34 12.82
N THR A 388 -30.51 -64.79 11.81
CA THR A 388 -30.06 -63.91 10.72
C THR A 388 -31.24 -63.40 9.90
N SER A 389 -32.21 -64.28 9.59
CA SER A 389 -33.44 -63.88 8.89
C SER A 389 -34.25 -62.86 9.69
N GLN A 390 -34.30 -63.02 11.02
CA GLN A 390 -35.02 -62.10 11.89
C GLN A 390 -34.30 -60.75 11.99
N LEU A 391 -32.97 -60.74 12.11
CA LEU A 391 -32.18 -59.51 12.10
C LEU A 391 -32.36 -58.71 10.80
N PHE A 392 -32.45 -59.40 9.65
CA PHE A 392 -32.73 -58.74 8.36
C PHE A 392 -34.15 -58.16 8.30
N ALA A 393 -35.15 -58.83 8.89
CA ALA A 393 -36.51 -58.32 8.97
C ALA A 393 -36.58 -57.08 9.87
N ASP A 394 -35.97 -57.13 11.05
CA ASP A 394 -35.94 -56.01 12.00
C ASP A 394 -35.22 -54.79 11.39
N MET A 395 -34.09 -55.01 10.70
CA MET A 395 -33.37 -53.94 10.01
C MET A 395 -34.19 -53.31 8.87
N ALA A 396 -34.98 -54.10 8.14
CA ALA A 396 -35.85 -53.58 7.09
C ALA A 396 -36.96 -52.69 7.67
N ASP A 397 -37.54 -53.09 8.80
CA ASP A 397 -38.55 -52.30 9.52
C ASP A 397 -37.96 -51.01 10.11
N ASP A 398 -36.76 -51.07 10.69
CA ASP A 398 -36.04 -49.90 11.21
C ASP A 398 -35.68 -48.92 10.09
N LEU A 399 -35.20 -49.40 8.94
CA LEU A 399 -34.93 -48.56 7.78
C LEU A 399 -36.20 -47.88 7.29
N HIS A 400 -37.31 -48.62 7.19
CA HIS A 400 -38.59 -48.05 6.77
C HIS A 400 -39.08 -46.95 7.74
N SER A 401 -38.94 -47.18 9.05
CA SER A 401 -39.28 -46.21 10.09
C SER A 401 -38.41 -44.95 10.01
N ASN A 402 -37.10 -45.12 9.85
CA ASN A 402 -36.15 -44.01 9.73
C ASN A 402 -36.40 -43.17 8.47
N PHE A 403 -36.65 -43.80 7.31
CA PHE A 403 -36.99 -43.08 6.09
C PHE A 403 -38.29 -42.28 6.22
N ARG A 404 -39.30 -42.84 6.90
CA ARG A 404 -40.57 -42.14 7.15
C ARG A 404 -40.38 -40.92 8.06
N THR A 405 -39.56 -41.07 9.10
CA THR A 405 -39.24 -39.97 10.04
C THR A 405 -38.45 -38.87 9.34
N LEU A 406 -37.42 -39.25 8.58
CA LEU A 406 -36.63 -38.30 7.78
C LEU A 406 -37.50 -37.53 6.79
N ALA A 407 -38.43 -38.19 6.11
CA ALA A 407 -39.35 -37.53 5.17
C ALA A 407 -40.28 -36.53 5.88
N ALA A 408 -40.77 -36.86 7.09
CA ALA A 408 -41.59 -35.95 7.88
C ALA A 408 -40.78 -34.72 8.34
N GLU A 409 -39.57 -34.95 8.85
CA GLU A 409 -38.68 -33.89 9.32
C GLU A 409 -38.24 -32.95 8.18
N MET A 410 -37.88 -33.51 7.02
CA MET A 410 -37.54 -32.73 5.82
C MET A 410 -38.71 -31.86 5.34
N ASN A 411 -39.94 -32.36 5.42
CA ASN A 411 -41.13 -31.61 5.05
C ASN A 411 -41.42 -30.45 6.02
N ASP A 412 -41.22 -30.66 7.32
CA ASP A 412 -41.37 -29.60 8.32
C ASP A 412 -40.25 -28.55 8.21
N GLN A 413 -39.00 -28.98 7.95
CA GLN A 413 -37.88 -28.08 7.68
C GLN A 413 -38.13 -27.23 6.44
N THR A 414 -38.70 -27.82 5.38
CA THR A 414 -39.06 -27.08 4.15
C THR A 414 -40.11 -26.00 4.42
N LYS A 415 -41.10 -26.27 5.27
CA LYS A 415 -42.07 -25.25 5.69
C LYS A 415 -41.41 -24.11 6.47
N SER A 416 -40.55 -24.45 7.43
CA SER A 416 -39.80 -23.47 8.23
C SER A 416 -38.92 -22.56 7.36
N ILE A 417 -38.22 -23.15 6.39
CA ILE A 417 -37.43 -22.39 5.39
C ILE A 417 -38.34 -21.46 4.58
N GLY A 418 -39.51 -21.93 4.14
CA GLY A 418 -40.48 -21.10 3.42
C GLY A 418 -41.02 -19.93 4.24
N GLU A 419 -41.30 -20.14 5.53
CA GLU A 419 -41.71 -19.09 6.46
C GLU A 419 -40.61 -18.07 6.69
N SER A 420 -39.38 -18.52 6.91
CA SER A 420 -38.21 -17.66 7.10
C SER A 420 -37.90 -16.82 5.86
N LEU A 421 -37.94 -17.41 4.66
CA LEU A 421 -37.81 -16.68 3.39
C LEU A 421 -38.88 -15.61 3.22
N ARG A 422 -40.12 -15.90 3.62
CA ARG A 422 -41.23 -14.94 3.54
C ARG A 422 -41.06 -13.79 4.53
N GLU A 423 -40.56 -14.07 5.72
CA GLU A 423 -40.26 -13.07 6.75
C GLU A 423 -39.08 -12.18 6.35
N SER A 424 -37.98 -12.76 5.88
CA SER A 424 -36.87 -12.01 5.30
C SER A 424 -37.31 -11.15 4.12
N GLY A 425 -38.16 -11.68 3.23
CA GLY A 425 -38.72 -10.92 2.12
C GLY A 425 -39.53 -9.70 2.57
N LYS A 426 -40.30 -9.81 3.67
CA LYS A 426 -41.00 -8.66 4.25
C LYS A 426 -40.04 -7.63 4.84
N SER A 427 -39.04 -8.08 5.60
CA SER A 427 -38.05 -7.19 6.21
C SER A 427 -37.26 -6.41 5.16
N VAL A 428 -36.88 -7.03 4.03
CA VAL A 428 -36.22 -6.34 2.90
C VAL A 428 -37.13 -5.26 2.30
N VAL A 429 -38.43 -5.52 2.16
CA VAL A 429 -39.37 -4.53 1.62
C VAL A 429 -39.58 -3.36 2.59
N GLU A 430 -39.66 -3.63 3.90
CA GLU A 430 -39.73 -2.60 4.94
C GLU A 430 -38.46 -1.75 4.99
N GLU A 431 -37.29 -2.37 4.96
CA GLU A 431 -36.01 -1.66 4.98
C GLU A 431 -35.84 -0.81 3.71
N ALA A 432 -36.25 -1.32 2.54
CA ALA A 432 -36.25 -0.55 1.30
C ALA A 432 -37.21 0.65 1.37
N ALA A 433 -38.37 0.51 2.01
CA ALA A 433 -39.31 1.60 2.22
C ALA A 433 -38.72 2.67 3.16
N HIS A 434 -38.12 2.25 4.28
CA HIS A 434 -37.47 3.14 5.25
C HIS A 434 -36.28 3.88 4.65
N SER A 435 -35.46 3.19 3.85
CA SER A 435 -34.34 3.78 3.11
C SER A 435 -34.81 4.86 2.13
N ARG A 436 -35.90 4.60 1.39
CA ARG A 436 -36.50 5.59 0.47
C ARG A 436 -36.97 6.84 1.22
N GLU A 437 -37.65 6.67 2.34
CA GLU A 437 -38.14 7.79 3.16
C GLU A 437 -36.99 8.61 3.77
N SER A 438 -35.96 7.93 4.28
CA SER A 438 -34.75 8.58 4.81
C SER A 438 -34.00 9.36 3.72
N PHE A 439 -33.94 8.81 2.50
CA PHE A 439 -33.32 9.48 1.36
C PHE A 439 -34.11 10.71 0.91
N GLU A 440 -35.43 10.62 0.88
CA GLU A 440 -36.31 11.74 0.53
C GLU A 440 -36.19 12.88 1.57
N SER A 441 -36.21 12.54 2.86
CA SER A 441 -35.95 13.49 3.95
C SER A 441 -34.55 14.10 3.87
N GLY A 442 -33.53 13.30 3.53
CA GLY A 442 -32.16 13.77 3.32
C GLY A 442 -32.03 14.76 2.16
N LEU A 443 -32.73 14.50 1.05
CA LEU A 443 -32.80 15.43 -0.09
C LEU A 443 -33.49 16.74 0.27
N GLU A 444 -34.56 16.68 1.07
CA GLU A 444 -35.26 17.88 1.54
C GLU A 444 -34.39 18.71 2.49
N GLY A 445 -33.68 18.05 3.41
CA GLY A 445 -32.68 18.68 4.27
C GLY A 445 -31.57 19.35 3.47
N MET A 446 -31.05 18.67 2.45
CA MET A 446 -30.03 19.21 1.55
C MET A 446 -30.53 20.43 0.78
N ARG A 447 -31.78 20.40 0.28
CA ARG A 447 -32.41 21.53 -0.41
C ARG A 447 -32.50 22.75 0.50
N ASN A 448 -32.93 22.55 1.74
CA ASN A 448 -33.05 23.63 2.72
C ASN A 448 -31.67 24.19 3.10
N GLN A 449 -30.67 23.33 3.27
CA GLN A 449 -29.28 23.76 3.52
C GLN A 449 -28.71 24.54 2.34
N LEU A 450 -28.94 24.10 1.10
CA LEU A 450 -28.52 24.80 -0.11
C LEU A 450 -29.15 26.19 -0.22
N ASN A 451 -30.45 26.30 0.04
CA ASN A 451 -31.13 27.59 0.07
C ASN A 451 -30.52 28.52 1.13
N SER A 452 -30.32 28.01 2.36
CA SER A 452 -29.71 28.79 3.43
C SER A 452 -28.29 29.25 3.08
N ASN A 453 -27.47 28.38 2.49
CA ASN A 453 -26.11 28.73 2.09
C ASN A 453 -26.10 29.76 0.95
N LEU A 454 -27.01 29.63 -0.02
CA LEU A 454 -27.14 30.60 -1.12
C LEU A 454 -27.57 31.98 -0.62
N GLU A 455 -28.50 32.03 0.33
CA GLU A 455 -28.95 33.28 0.97
C GLU A 455 -27.81 33.92 1.75
N GLN A 456 -27.07 33.15 2.54
CA GLN A 456 -25.92 33.63 3.30
C GLN A 456 -24.79 34.13 2.39
N MET A 457 -24.56 33.45 1.26
CA MET A 457 -23.57 33.85 0.27
C MET A 457 -23.99 35.14 -0.44
N ALA A 458 -25.28 35.30 -0.77
CA ALA A 458 -25.81 36.52 -1.34
C ALA A 458 -25.65 37.72 -0.38
N ASP A 459 -25.93 37.52 0.91
CA ASP A 459 -25.73 38.54 1.95
C ASP A 459 -24.25 38.92 2.12
N GLN A 460 -23.35 37.93 2.16
CA GLN A 460 -21.91 38.19 2.21
C GLN A 460 -21.42 38.92 0.96
N GLN A 461 -21.91 38.55 -0.22
CA GLN A 461 -21.52 39.17 -1.47
C GLN A 461 -22.04 40.60 -1.58
N ALA A 462 -23.27 40.87 -1.09
CA ALA A 462 -23.80 42.22 -0.97
C ALA A 462 -22.97 43.07 0.01
N ALA A 463 -22.59 42.52 1.17
CA ALA A 463 -21.76 43.20 2.15
C ALA A 463 -20.34 43.51 1.61
N GLN A 464 -19.73 42.56 0.91
CA GLN A 464 -18.45 42.78 0.21
C GLN A 464 -18.58 43.85 -0.86
N PHE A 465 -19.66 43.81 -1.66
CA PHE A 465 -19.89 44.82 -2.69
C PHE A 465 -20.04 46.22 -2.07
N GLN A 466 -20.76 46.35 -0.95
CA GLN A 466 -20.89 47.60 -0.21
C GLN A 466 -19.53 48.10 0.31
N SER A 467 -18.69 47.21 0.83
CA SER A 467 -17.32 47.52 1.26
C SER A 467 -16.44 47.96 0.09
N LEU A 468 -16.57 47.30 -1.07
CA LEU A 468 -15.83 47.61 -2.29
C LEU A 468 -16.20 48.99 -2.84
N VAL A 469 -17.50 49.31 -2.86
CA VAL A 469 -18.02 50.63 -3.22
C VAL A 469 -17.51 51.70 -2.24
N THR A 470 -17.45 51.41 -0.94
CA THR A 470 -16.95 52.33 0.08
C THR A 470 -15.45 52.57 -0.10
N GLY A 471 -14.65 51.52 -0.30
CA GLY A 471 -13.21 51.62 -0.57
C GLY A 471 -12.90 52.33 -1.89
N LEU A 472 -13.71 52.13 -2.93
CA LEU A 472 -13.62 52.89 -4.19
C LEU A 472 -13.88 54.38 -3.97
N LYS A 473 -14.87 54.71 -3.13
CA LYS A 473 -15.19 56.10 -2.79
C LYS A 473 -14.03 56.77 -2.05
N GLU A 474 -13.46 56.11 -1.05
CA GLU A 474 -12.30 56.60 -0.31
C GLU A 474 -11.06 56.73 -1.21
N ALA A 475 -10.79 55.75 -2.07
CA ALA A 475 -9.68 55.80 -3.02
C ALA A 475 -9.83 56.94 -4.03
N MET A 476 -11.06 57.16 -4.52
CA MET A 476 -11.37 58.27 -5.43
C MET A 476 -11.21 59.62 -4.74
N GLU A 477 -11.69 59.76 -3.51
CA GLU A 477 -11.56 60.99 -2.71
C GLU A 477 -10.08 61.29 -2.40
N GLN A 478 -9.30 60.26 -2.08
CA GLN A 478 -7.86 60.38 -1.83
C GLN A 478 -7.07 60.71 -3.11
N SER A 479 -7.46 60.14 -4.26
CA SER A 479 -6.87 60.47 -5.56
C SER A 479 -7.20 61.90 -5.99
N ILE A 480 -8.43 62.37 -5.74
CA ILE A 480 -8.84 63.76 -6.00
C ILE A 480 -8.04 64.71 -5.11
N ARG A 481 -7.86 64.41 -3.82
CA ARG A 481 -7.01 65.22 -2.92
C ARG A 481 -5.56 65.28 -3.41
N ARG A 482 -4.96 64.14 -3.76
CA ARG A 482 -3.58 64.10 -4.28
C ARG A 482 -3.44 64.84 -5.61
N SER A 483 -4.42 64.73 -6.50
CA SER A 483 -4.45 65.51 -7.73
C SER A 483 -4.58 67.01 -7.45
N ALA A 484 -5.41 67.42 -6.49
CA ALA A 484 -5.54 68.82 -6.09
C ALA A 484 -4.21 69.36 -5.51
N GLU A 485 -3.59 68.62 -4.59
CA GLU A 485 -2.26 68.96 -4.02
C GLU A 485 -1.17 69.02 -5.11
N SER A 486 -1.19 68.10 -6.07
CA SER A 486 -0.24 68.09 -7.19
C SER A 486 -0.48 69.24 -8.17
N VAL A 487 -1.73 69.64 -8.40
CA VAL A 487 -2.08 70.80 -9.24
C VAL A 487 -1.65 72.08 -8.55
N GLU A 488 -1.85 72.20 -7.24
CA GLU A 488 -1.40 73.35 -6.45
C GLU A 488 0.13 73.48 -6.47
N GLY A 489 0.86 72.38 -6.26
CA GLY A 489 2.33 72.37 -6.43
C GLY A 489 2.78 72.67 -7.88
N SER A 490 2.01 72.23 -8.88
CA SER A 490 2.30 72.56 -10.29
C SER A 490 2.09 74.05 -10.60
N ILE A 491 1.09 74.68 -9.97
CA ILE A 491 0.86 76.12 -10.07
C ILE A 491 2.00 76.90 -9.39
N GLU A 492 2.49 76.44 -8.23
CA GLU A 492 3.61 77.07 -7.53
C GLU A 492 4.93 76.98 -8.31
N ILE A 493 5.20 75.82 -8.94
CA ILE A 493 6.35 75.64 -9.85
C ILE A 493 6.20 76.52 -11.10
N LEU A 494 4.99 76.61 -11.66
CA LEU A 494 4.71 77.46 -12.82
C LEU A 494 4.94 78.94 -12.47
N ASP A 495 4.52 79.37 -11.29
CA ASP A 495 4.70 80.76 -10.83
C ASP A 495 6.19 81.09 -10.63
N GLN A 496 6.96 80.18 -10.01
CA GLN A 496 8.42 80.32 -9.92
C GLN A 496 9.11 80.34 -11.30
N ALA A 497 8.66 79.51 -12.24
CA ALA A 497 9.20 79.47 -13.59
C ALA A 497 8.87 80.77 -14.35
N LEU A 498 7.64 81.28 -14.25
CA LEU A 498 7.23 82.54 -14.84
C LEU A 498 8.01 83.72 -14.22
N GLN A 499 8.20 83.73 -12.90
CA GLN A 499 8.98 84.76 -12.23
C GLN A 499 10.46 84.72 -12.67
N SER A 500 11.04 83.54 -12.80
CA SER A 500 12.41 83.35 -13.29
C SER A 500 12.55 83.82 -14.74
N GLU A 501 11.58 83.50 -15.59
CA GLU A 501 11.59 83.88 -17.01
C GLU A 501 11.34 85.38 -17.19
N ILE A 502 10.47 85.99 -16.39
CA ILE A 502 10.28 87.45 -16.35
C ILE A 502 11.58 88.14 -15.93
N ASN A 503 12.25 87.66 -14.88
CA ASN A 503 13.53 88.23 -14.45
C ASN A 503 14.61 88.07 -15.51
N ARG A 504 14.71 86.89 -16.12
CA ARG A 504 15.66 86.62 -17.21
C ARG A 504 15.38 87.48 -18.44
N SER A 505 14.12 87.65 -18.82
CA SER A 505 13.70 88.53 -19.91
C SER A 505 14.01 89.99 -19.60
N MET A 506 13.80 90.43 -18.35
CA MET A 506 14.14 91.78 -17.90
C MET A 506 15.66 92.02 -17.89
N GLU A 507 16.44 91.02 -17.51
CA GLU A 507 17.90 91.08 -17.52
C GLU A 507 18.47 91.08 -18.95
N GLN A 508 17.91 90.26 -19.84
CA GLN A 508 18.21 90.29 -21.28
C GLN A 508 17.78 91.60 -21.94
N MET A 509 16.61 92.13 -21.61
CA MET A 509 16.18 93.46 -22.05
C MET A 509 17.11 94.55 -21.52
N GLY A 510 17.57 94.44 -20.27
CA GLY A 510 18.54 95.36 -19.67
C GLY A 510 19.90 95.31 -20.35
N GLN A 511 20.43 94.12 -20.63
CA GLN A 511 21.66 93.93 -21.40
C GLN A 511 21.53 94.45 -22.83
N ALA A 512 20.39 94.19 -23.49
CA ALA A 512 20.11 94.72 -24.82
C ALA A 512 20.00 96.25 -24.82
N LEU A 513 19.36 96.85 -23.81
CA LEU A 513 19.31 98.30 -23.64
C LEU A 513 20.70 98.88 -23.39
N VAL A 514 21.53 98.27 -22.54
CA VAL A 514 22.92 98.70 -22.31
C VAL A 514 23.74 98.58 -23.59
N SER A 515 23.60 97.50 -24.35
CA SER A 515 24.26 97.29 -25.63
C SER A 515 23.84 98.34 -26.66
N ILE A 516 22.54 98.61 -26.78
CA ILE A 516 22.00 99.64 -27.69
C ILE A 516 22.50 101.01 -27.26
N THR A 517 22.46 101.35 -25.97
CA THR A 517 22.91 102.65 -25.46
C THR A 517 24.42 102.83 -25.63
N GLY A 518 25.21 101.78 -25.43
CA GLY A 518 26.65 101.75 -25.68
C GLY A 518 26.96 101.99 -27.15
N GLN A 519 26.29 101.27 -28.05
CA GLN A 519 26.47 101.41 -29.49
C GLN A 519 25.98 102.78 -30.00
N PHE A 520 24.88 103.30 -29.44
CA PHE A 520 24.43 104.66 -29.74
C PHE A 520 25.47 105.70 -29.31
N THR A 521 26.12 105.52 -28.15
CA THR A 521 27.16 106.43 -27.66
C THR A 521 28.42 106.35 -28.52
N GLU A 522 28.79 105.16 -28.96
CA GLU A 522 29.93 104.90 -29.84
C GLU A 522 29.70 105.48 -31.25
N ASP A 523 28.50 105.30 -31.81
CA ASP A 523 28.08 105.89 -33.07
C ASP A 523 28.02 107.42 -32.98
N TYR A 524 27.48 107.98 -31.88
CA TYR A 524 27.47 109.44 -31.66
C TYR A 524 28.88 110.00 -31.52
N ARG A 525 29.79 109.27 -30.86
CA ARG A 525 31.20 109.66 -30.74
C ARG A 525 31.91 109.62 -32.09
N GLY A 526 31.68 108.58 -32.89
CA GLY A 526 32.19 108.48 -34.26
C GLY A 526 31.67 109.60 -35.16
N LEU A 527 30.39 109.97 -35.04
CA LEU A 527 29.79 111.08 -35.79
C LEU A 527 30.39 112.43 -35.37
N VAL A 528 30.60 112.66 -34.08
CA VAL A 528 31.22 113.87 -33.55
C VAL A 528 32.70 113.96 -33.96
N ASP A 529 33.44 112.85 -33.96
CA ASP A 529 34.83 112.81 -34.43
C ASP A 529 34.93 113.07 -35.94
N GLN A 530 34.01 112.53 -36.75
CA GLN A 530 33.90 112.85 -38.17
C GLN A 530 33.51 114.31 -38.41
N MET A 531 32.59 114.88 -37.62
CA MET A 531 32.27 116.31 -37.66
C MET A 531 33.50 117.15 -37.30
N ASN A 532 34.29 116.73 -36.30
CA ASN A 532 35.50 117.43 -35.88
C ASN A 532 36.59 117.36 -36.96
N GLN A 533 36.73 116.23 -37.66
CA GLN A 533 37.62 116.10 -38.83
C GLN A 533 37.19 117.01 -40.00
N VAL A 534 35.89 117.17 -40.25
CA VAL A 534 35.37 118.08 -41.28
C VAL A 534 35.59 119.55 -40.90
N VAL A 535 35.52 119.88 -39.61
CA VAL A 535 35.81 121.24 -39.10
C VAL A 535 37.30 121.56 -39.13
N GLN A 536 38.17 120.59 -38.81
CA GLN A 536 39.63 120.76 -38.90
C GLN A 536 40.17 120.73 -40.34
N ALA A 537 39.50 120.07 -41.28
CA ALA A 537 39.85 120.12 -42.70
C ALA A 537 39.46 121.44 -43.40
N ARG A 538 38.84 122.38 -42.68
CA ARG A 538 38.41 123.70 -43.17
C ARG A 538 39.06 124.90 -42.45
N ALA A 539 40.09 124.67 -41.64
CA ALA A 539 40.98 125.69 -41.10
C ALA A 539 42.40 125.45 -41.64
#